data_AF-A0A835TWI2-F1
#
_entry.id   AF-A0A835TWI2-F1
#
_cell.length_a   1.000
_cell.length_b   1.000
_cell.length_c   1.000
_cell.angle_alpha   90.00
_cell.angle_beta   90.00
_cell.angle_gamma   90.00
#
_symmetry.space_group_name_H-M   'P 1'
#
loop_
_entity.id
_entity.type
_entity.pdbx_description
1 polymer ?
#
loop_
_entity_poly.entity_id
_entity_poly.type
_entity_poly.pdbx_seq_one_letter_code
_entity_poly.pdbx_strand_id
1 'polypeptide(L)'
;MEVNSLRDIVDDDDDDLERVSWSGEPVGSISWSIKETASGSTSSLDGRDSSLQKGSSSYAALPKQGSSYSLSSLFKGRNKLSSFQSLSDALTDTGVKNYAPELRRPRAEYKDYSSDWSPKDTVRRMQRGKVCSLERFRSLQDKLVLLDEAVSGHDGNVITAVLIFLKRTLRREILFRELEVRQVALCHLIHFLRETGEQKFLLDLLRFLDRTEEVALSQYREHLNIQDVEKRREFLKGCIGLPFSAEDTSHIQDHYTLLERQIIIEANDRHLEMAGQSELFRKYPRKASILNMPLVTTLFYSCFYHYTEAEGMFSSPTNLKKTFKIPDKQYVLTALAARAKLRAWGDVDALLTTKNWLGYTKKKAPIGFHRVVEILQRNNAPVQVLQEYVRLVEDVETRLNLATKYKCHDVVIETYRDLKDRVQLTAYKCKVERGSAEEEKIQSILSNMQIRWKN
;
A
#
# COMPACT_ATOMS: atom_id res chain seq x y z
N MET A 1 24.90 -60.13 -1.37
CA MET A 1 25.27 -59.10 -0.39
C MET A 1 24.78 -57.80 -1.00
N GLU A 2 23.92 -57.05 -0.29
CA GLU A 2 23.37 -55.72 -0.67
C GLU A 2 22.51 -55.68 -1.97
N VAL A 3 21.25 -55.20 -2.07
CA VAL A 3 20.39 -54.17 -1.44
C VAL A 3 20.11 -53.01 -2.44
N ASN A 4 18.83 -52.89 -2.79
CA ASN A 4 18.03 -51.75 -3.28
C ASN A 4 18.71 -50.46 -3.81
N SER A 5 18.16 -49.90 -4.90
CA SER A 5 17.16 -48.81 -4.78
C SER A 5 16.38 -48.53 -6.08
N LEU A 6 15.18 -47.96 -5.92
CA LEU A 6 14.27 -47.52 -6.99
C LEU A 6 14.64 -46.13 -7.52
N ARG A 7 14.16 -45.81 -8.73
CA ARG A 7 14.18 -44.47 -9.32
C ARG A 7 12.78 -43.84 -9.33
N ASP A 8 12.78 -42.56 -8.97
CA ASP A 8 12.04 -41.45 -9.57
C ASP A 8 10.53 -41.60 -9.85
N ILE A 9 9.74 -40.92 -9.02
CA ILE A 9 8.50 -40.26 -9.43
C ILE A 9 8.76 -38.76 -9.29
N VAL A 10 8.43 -38.01 -10.35
CA VAL A 10 8.59 -36.56 -10.42
C VAL A 10 7.32 -35.90 -9.88
N ASP A 11 7.44 -35.07 -8.85
CA ASP A 11 6.41 -34.11 -8.47
C ASP A 11 6.69 -32.79 -9.21
N ASP A 12 5.66 -32.19 -9.81
CA ASP A 12 5.73 -30.87 -10.44
C ASP A 12 5.76 -29.78 -9.36
N ASP A 13 6.91 -29.12 -9.19
CA ASP A 13 7.10 -27.96 -8.33
C ASP A 13 6.50 -26.68 -8.98
N ASP A 14 5.23 -26.37 -8.69
CA ASP A 14 4.64 -25.03 -8.85
C ASP A 14 5.21 -24.08 -7.76
N ASP A 15 6.53 -23.82 -7.80
CA ASP A 15 7.28 -23.04 -6.79
C ASP A 15 7.29 -21.53 -7.10
N ASP A 16 6.09 -20.91 -7.09
CA ASP A 16 5.91 -19.48 -7.40
C ASP A 16 5.49 -18.66 -6.14
N LEU A 17 6.51 -18.11 -5.46
CA LEU A 17 6.48 -16.94 -4.56
C LEU A 17 5.72 -17.11 -3.20
N GLU A 18 6.27 -16.80 -2.02
CA GLU A 18 7.22 -15.75 -1.65
C GLU A 18 8.30 -16.23 -0.63
N ARG A 19 9.59 -16.17 -0.99
CA ARG A 19 10.68 -16.16 0.00
C ARG A 19 10.85 -14.75 0.56
N VAL A 20 10.48 -14.53 1.83
CA VAL A 20 10.73 -13.25 2.52
C VAL A 20 12.22 -13.11 2.88
N SER A 21 13.01 -12.58 1.95
CA SER A 21 14.38 -12.12 2.20
C SER A 21 14.37 -10.73 2.86
N TRP A 22 15.07 -10.61 3.98
CA TRP A 22 15.34 -9.31 4.59
C TRP A 22 16.53 -8.66 3.86
N SER A 23 16.27 -7.88 2.80
CA SER A 23 17.30 -7.15 2.01
C SER A 23 17.63 -5.76 2.54
N GLY A 24 16.82 -5.20 3.44
CA GLY A 24 16.99 -3.83 3.94
C GLY A 24 16.50 -2.74 2.97
N GLU A 25 15.88 -3.12 1.86
CA GLU A 25 15.25 -2.20 0.91
C GLU A 25 13.94 -1.61 1.47
N PRO A 26 13.50 -0.43 0.99
CA PRO A 26 12.21 0.12 1.35
C PRO A 26 11.09 -0.82 0.88
N VAL A 27 10.49 -1.55 1.82
CA VAL A 27 9.44 -2.52 1.51
C VAL A 27 8.20 -1.78 1.03
N GLY A 28 8.02 -1.75 -0.29
CA GLY A 28 6.75 -1.39 -0.92
C GLY A 28 5.64 -2.24 -0.30
N SER A 29 4.49 -1.60 -0.02
CA SER A 29 3.36 -2.13 0.76
C SER A 29 3.24 -3.66 0.73
N ILE A 30 3.34 -4.30 1.90
CA ILE A 30 3.10 -5.74 2.07
C ILE A 30 1.65 -6.05 1.67
N SER A 31 1.46 -6.39 0.40
CA SER A 31 0.17 -6.66 -0.20
C SER A 31 -0.22 -8.10 0.08
N TRP A 32 -0.97 -8.31 1.17
CA TRP A 32 -1.68 -9.57 1.36
C TRP A 32 -2.79 -9.66 0.32
N SER A 33 -2.48 -10.23 -0.84
CA SER A 33 -3.43 -10.45 -1.94
C SER A 33 -4.53 -11.42 -1.49
N ILE A 34 -5.70 -10.88 -1.17
CA ILE A 34 -6.89 -11.67 -0.82
C ILE A 34 -7.50 -12.19 -2.13
N LYS A 35 -7.31 -13.48 -2.41
CA LYS A 35 -8.06 -14.19 -3.45
C LYS A 35 -9.35 -14.72 -2.83
N GLU A 36 -10.35 -13.85 -2.71
CA GLU A 36 -11.70 -14.23 -2.29
C GLU A 36 -12.32 -15.19 -3.32
N THR A 37 -12.49 -16.45 -2.93
CA THR A 37 -13.30 -17.42 -3.67
C THR A 37 -14.78 -17.15 -3.40
N ALA A 38 -15.34 -16.19 -4.13
CA ALA A 38 -16.76 -15.88 -4.08
C ALA A 38 -17.57 -17.01 -4.76
N SER A 39 -18.08 -17.95 -3.96
CA SER A 39 -19.20 -18.80 -4.36
C SER A 39 -20.47 -17.95 -4.46
N GLY A 40 -21.17 -18.05 -5.58
CA GLY A 40 -22.25 -17.13 -5.91
C GLY A 40 -23.54 -17.34 -5.11
N SER A 41 -24.22 -16.25 -4.79
CA SER A 41 -25.64 -16.25 -4.46
C SER A 41 -26.34 -15.06 -5.12
N THR A 42 -27.36 -15.38 -5.92
CA THR A 42 -28.21 -14.41 -6.61
C THR A 42 -29.34 -13.94 -5.71
N SER A 43 -29.58 -12.63 -5.63
CA SER A 43 -30.90 -12.09 -5.27
C SER A 43 -31.19 -10.78 -6.01
N SER A 44 -32.47 -10.55 -6.29
CA SER A 44 -33.00 -9.58 -7.26
C SER A 44 -34.27 -8.93 -6.71
N LEU A 45 -34.66 -7.76 -7.26
CA LEU A 45 -35.92 -7.01 -7.00
C LEU A 45 -35.96 -6.35 -5.60
N ASP A 46 -36.59 -5.20 -5.31
CA ASP A 46 -37.19 -4.09 -6.09
C ASP A 46 -37.16 -2.84 -5.15
N GLY A 47 -37.67 -1.61 -5.40
CA GLY A 47 -38.37 -1.01 -6.53
C GLY A 47 -39.41 0.05 -6.08
N ARG A 48 -39.45 1.24 -6.72
CA ARG A 48 -40.46 2.34 -6.53
C ARG A 48 -40.48 3.03 -5.14
N ASP A 49 -41.22 4.09 -4.82
CA ASP A 49 -41.64 5.39 -5.44
C ASP A 49 -42.33 6.22 -4.32
N SER A 50 -42.57 7.54 -4.37
CA SER A 50 -41.90 8.73 -4.95
C SER A 50 -42.59 10.00 -4.39
N SER A 51 -41.96 11.18 -4.32
CA SER A 51 -42.69 12.44 -4.01
C SER A 51 -42.04 13.73 -4.56
N LEU A 52 -42.85 14.53 -5.25
CA LEU A 52 -42.51 15.85 -5.80
C LEU A 52 -42.94 16.99 -4.87
N GLN A 53 -42.13 18.05 -4.76
CA GLN A 53 -42.65 19.42 -4.58
C GLN A 53 -41.82 20.45 -5.36
N LYS A 54 -42.47 21.58 -5.70
CA LYS A 54 -42.04 22.56 -6.71
C LYS A 54 -41.21 23.71 -6.14
N GLY A 55 -40.10 24.03 -6.83
CA GLY A 55 -39.84 25.35 -7.42
C GLY A 55 -39.50 26.54 -6.51
N SER A 56 -38.28 27.07 -6.68
CA SER A 56 -38.03 28.50 -6.92
C SER A 56 -36.63 28.72 -7.50
N SER A 57 -36.49 29.77 -8.32
CA SER A 57 -35.22 30.15 -8.96
C SER A 57 -34.43 31.10 -8.06
N SER A 58 -33.17 30.76 -7.79
CA SER A 58 -32.14 31.72 -7.42
C SER A 58 -30.77 31.21 -7.85
N TYR A 59 -29.86 32.11 -8.22
CA TYR A 59 -28.55 31.78 -8.75
C TYR A 59 -27.65 31.22 -7.64
N ALA A 60 -27.55 29.89 -7.56
CA ALA A 60 -26.64 29.22 -6.65
C ALA A 60 -25.19 29.36 -7.14
N ALA A 61 -24.31 29.85 -6.27
CA ALA A 61 -22.87 29.80 -6.50
C ALA A 61 -22.42 28.33 -6.61
N LEU A 62 -21.67 28.01 -7.66
CA LEU A 62 -21.02 26.70 -7.79
C LEU A 62 -20.07 26.49 -6.58
N PRO A 63 -20.11 25.34 -5.89
CA PRO A 63 -19.22 25.10 -4.78
C PRO A 63 -17.77 25.08 -5.26
N LYS A 64 -16.87 25.78 -4.55
CA LYS A 64 -15.42 25.63 -4.72
C LYS A 64 -15.09 24.14 -4.57
N GLN A 65 -14.61 23.51 -5.63
CA GLN A 65 -14.21 22.09 -5.56
C GLN A 65 -12.98 21.98 -4.66
N GLY A 66 -13.12 21.21 -3.58
CA GLY A 66 -12.03 20.92 -2.65
C GLY A 66 -10.93 20.07 -3.27
N SER A 67 -9.75 20.08 -2.64
CA SER A 67 -8.57 19.31 -3.05
C SER A 67 -8.88 17.84 -3.33
N SER A 68 -8.46 17.34 -4.48
CA SER A 68 -8.49 15.91 -4.82
C SER A 68 -7.24 15.14 -4.34
N TYR A 69 -6.34 15.79 -3.60
CA TYR A 69 -5.00 15.29 -3.25
C TYR A 69 -4.60 15.55 -1.78
N SER A 70 -5.46 15.19 -0.83
CA SER A 70 -5.06 15.01 0.58
C SER A 70 -4.17 13.76 0.74
N LEU A 71 -3.28 13.70 1.76
CA LEU A 71 -2.45 12.51 2.02
C LEU A 71 -3.31 11.27 2.29
N SER A 72 -4.52 11.46 2.82
CA SER A 72 -5.52 10.40 3.01
C SER A 72 -5.90 9.67 1.72
N SER A 73 -5.71 10.28 0.54
CA SER A 73 -5.89 9.63 -0.76
C SER A 73 -4.72 8.71 -1.16
N LEU A 74 -3.52 8.92 -0.58
CA LEU A 74 -2.35 8.05 -0.78
C LEU A 74 -2.41 6.82 0.13
N PHE A 75 -3.01 6.95 1.33
CA PHE A 75 -3.18 5.83 2.27
C PHE A 75 -4.45 5.00 2.02
N LYS A 76 -5.46 5.55 1.34
CA LYS A 76 -6.65 4.78 0.89
C LYS A 76 -6.32 4.01 -0.39
N GLY A 77 -5.78 2.80 -0.21
CA GLY A 77 -5.34 1.91 -1.28
C GLY A 77 -6.36 1.78 -2.43
N ARG A 78 -5.95 2.21 -3.62
CA ARG A 78 -6.79 2.27 -4.80
C ARG A 78 -6.41 1.17 -5.80
N ASN A 79 -7.09 0.03 -5.71
CA ASN A 79 -7.00 -1.03 -6.71
C ASN A 79 -7.47 -0.51 -8.08
N LYS A 80 -6.53 -0.24 -8.98
CA LYS A 80 -6.73 -0.22 -10.44
C LYS A 80 -5.37 -0.23 -11.13
N LEU A 81 -4.98 -1.37 -11.69
CA LEU A 81 -3.89 -1.42 -12.66
C LEU A 81 -4.32 -0.64 -13.91
N SER A 82 -3.42 0.22 -14.39
CA SER A 82 -3.39 0.68 -15.78
C SER A 82 -1.94 0.66 -16.23
N SER A 83 -1.71 0.09 -17.42
CA SER A 83 -0.37 -0.17 -17.94
C SER A 83 0.47 1.10 -18.07
N PHE A 84 1.70 1.06 -17.57
CA PHE A 84 2.79 1.96 -17.96
C PHE A 84 3.78 1.13 -18.79
N GLN A 85 3.93 1.48 -20.08
CA GLN A 85 5.10 1.07 -20.86
C GLN A 85 6.12 2.21 -20.81
N SER A 86 7.24 1.94 -20.14
CA SER A 86 8.40 2.84 -20.10
C SER A 86 9.10 2.83 -21.45
N LEU A 87 9.33 4.00 -22.05
CA LEU A 87 10.19 4.16 -23.23
C LEU A 87 11.50 4.82 -22.80
N SER A 88 12.39 4.01 -22.25
CA SER A 88 13.77 4.39 -21.93
C SER A 88 14.73 3.26 -22.30
N ASP A 89 14.86 3.00 -23.61
CA ASP A 89 15.99 2.25 -24.18
C ASP A 89 16.08 2.49 -25.70
N ALA A 90 16.80 3.55 -26.10
CA ALA A 90 17.24 3.80 -27.49
C ALA A 90 18.27 4.95 -27.58
N LEU A 91 19.35 4.91 -26.78
CA LEU A 91 20.46 5.87 -26.90
C LEU A 91 21.83 5.18 -26.85
N THR A 92 22.23 4.57 -27.96
CA THR A 92 23.64 4.31 -28.28
C THR A 92 23.95 4.70 -29.73
N ASP A 93 24.72 5.78 -29.83
CA ASP A 93 25.66 6.15 -30.90
C ASP A 93 25.27 5.98 -32.38
N THR A 94 25.17 7.11 -33.10
CA THR A 94 25.89 7.25 -34.38
C THR A 94 26.07 8.71 -34.78
N GLY A 95 27.32 9.17 -34.73
CA GLY A 95 27.97 10.06 -35.70
C GLY A 95 27.20 11.26 -36.30
N VAL A 96 27.63 12.47 -35.91
CA VAL A 96 27.30 13.75 -36.57
C VAL A 96 27.46 13.66 -38.09
N LYS A 97 26.35 13.74 -38.84
CA LYS A 97 26.35 13.99 -40.28
C LYS A 97 25.35 15.09 -40.63
N ASN A 98 25.90 16.22 -41.07
CA ASN A 98 25.14 17.29 -41.68
C ASN A 98 24.44 16.79 -42.95
N TYR A 99 23.12 16.63 -42.89
CA TYR A 99 22.27 16.53 -44.08
C TYR A 99 21.35 17.75 -44.14
N ALA A 100 21.80 18.77 -44.87
CA ALA A 100 20.91 19.83 -45.34
C ALA A 100 20.10 19.29 -46.52
N PRO A 101 18.77 19.22 -46.45
CA PRO A 101 17.95 18.91 -47.63
C PRO A 101 17.95 20.12 -48.56
N GLU A 102 18.31 19.94 -49.82
CA GLU A 102 18.19 21.01 -50.82
C GLU A 102 16.74 21.52 -50.90
N LEU A 103 16.57 22.83 -50.72
CA LEU A 103 15.29 23.53 -50.85
C LEU A 103 14.84 23.62 -52.33
N ARG A 104 14.49 22.48 -52.95
CA ARG A 104 13.63 22.46 -54.14
C ARG A 104 12.22 22.92 -53.75
N ARG A 105 12.00 24.23 -53.77
CA ARG A 105 10.70 24.88 -53.55
C ARG A 105 9.66 24.35 -54.56
N PRO A 106 8.56 23.72 -54.13
CA PRO A 106 7.38 23.59 -54.97
C PRO A 106 6.75 25.00 -55.12
N ARG A 107 6.66 25.51 -56.35
CA ARG A 107 5.93 26.76 -56.65
C ARG A 107 4.41 26.54 -56.56
N ALA A 108 3.88 26.28 -55.36
CA ALA A 108 2.45 26.04 -55.17
C ALA A 108 1.90 26.34 -53.75
N GLU A 109 2.49 27.23 -52.96
CA GLU A 109 1.89 27.61 -51.64
C GLU A 109 2.13 29.07 -51.21
N TYR A 110 2.30 29.99 -52.17
CA TYR A 110 2.45 31.44 -51.94
C TYR A 110 1.17 32.18 -51.47
N LYS A 111 0.20 31.48 -50.87
CA LYS A 111 -1.01 32.05 -50.26
C LYS A 111 -1.05 31.94 -48.72
N ASP A 112 -0.17 31.16 -48.09
CA ASP A 112 -0.23 30.90 -46.65
C ASP A 112 0.37 32.03 -45.77
N TYR A 113 1.12 32.96 -46.39
CA TYR A 113 1.80 34.08 -45.71
C TYR A 113 0.92 35.31 -45.45
N SER A 114 -0.28 35.38 -46.04
CA SER A 114 -1.20 36.51 -45.90
C SER A 114 -2.65 36.03 -45.77
N SER A 115 -2.93 35.40 -44.63
CA SER A 115 -4.28 35.24 -44.10
C SER A 115 -4.27 35.56 -42.62
N ASP A 116 -5.21 36.41 -42.21
CA ASP A 116 -5.58 36.63 -40.82
C ASP A 116 -6.39 35.42 -40.33
N TRP A 117 -5.67 34.31 -40.11
CA TRP A 117 -6.25 33.10 -39.56
C TRP A 117 -6.91 33.41 -38.23
N SER A 118 -8.19 33.09 -38.10
CA SER A 118 -8.89 33.18 -36.83
C SER A 118 -8.17 32.33 -35.76
N PRO A 119 -8.38 32.61 -34.47
CA PRO A 119 -7.85 31.74 -33.40
C PRO A 119 -8.25 30.27 -33.61
N LYS A 120 -9.48 30.03 -34.05
CA LYS A 120 -10.03 28.71 -34.41
C LYS A 120 -9.32 28.02 -35.58
N ASP A 121 -8.97 28.76 -36.63
CA ASP A 121 -8.25 28.19 -37.78
C ASP A 121 -6.78 27.93 -37.45
N THR A 122 -6.21 28.74 -36.56
CA THR A 122 -4.87 28.52 -36.01
C THR A 122 -4.83 27.24 -35.19
N VAL A 123 -5.77 27.04 -34.26
CA VAL A 123 -5.91 25.80 -33.48
C VAL A 123 -6.08 24.58 -34.40
N ARG A 124 -6.98 24.65 -35.39
CA ARG A 124 -7.19 23.56 -36.35
C ARG A 124 -5.97 23.25 -37.23
N ARG A 125 -5.07 24.21 -37.45
CA ARG A 125 -3.77 23.98 -38.11
C ARG A 125 -2.76 23.34 -37.16
N MET A 126 -2.68 23.80 -35.91
CA MET A 126 -1.79 23.22 -34.90
C MET A 126 -2.13 21.75 -34.60
N GLN A 127 -3.43 21.41 -34.49
CA GLN A 127 -3.91 20.01 -34.36
C GLN A 127 -3.48 19.11 -35.53
N ARG A 128 -3.21 19.69 -36.71
CA ARG A 128 -2.71 18.99 -37.90
C ARG A 128 -1.17 19.02 -38.00
N GLY A 129 -0.48 19.36 -36.91
CA GLY A 129 0.98 19.49 -36.86
C GLY A 129 1.56 20.65 -37.67
N LYS A 130 0.74 21.58 -38.18
CA LYS A 130 1.24 22.71 -38.99
C LYS A 130 1.81 23.81 -38.10
N VAL A 131 3.03 24.25 -38.40
CA VAL A 131 3.70 25.37 -37.72
C VAL A 131 2.89 26.66 -37.90
N CYS A 132 2.49 27.27 -36.79
CA CYS A 132 1.73 28.51 -36.77
C CYS A 132 2.40 29.54 -35.85
N SER A 133 2.64 30.77 -36.35
CA SER A 133 3.18 31.84 -35.51
C SER A 133 2.09 32.50 -34.66
N LEU A 134 2.23 32.38 -33.35
CA LEU A 134 1.30 32.92 -32.35
C LEU A 134 1.55 34.41 -32.03
N GLU A 135 2.69 34.98 -32.44
CA GLU A 135 3.07 36.39 -32.19
C GLU A 135 2.09 37.42 -32.82
N ARG A 136 1.14 36.95 -33.65
CA ARG A 136 0.03 37.75 -34.19
C ARG A 136 -1.05 38.07 -33.15
N PHE A 137 -1.26 37.21 -32.15
CA PHE A 137 -2.26 37.41 -31.09
C PHE A 137 -1.67 38.36 -30.04
N ARG A 138 -1.78 39.66 -30.30
CA ARG A 138 -1.09 40.71 -29.53
C ARG A 138 -1.87 41.17 -28.31
N SER A 139 -3.17 41.42 -28.45
CA SER A 139 -3.98 41.89 -27.31
C SER A 139 -4.23 40.76 -26.32
N LEU A 140 -4.57 41.11 -25.07
CA LEU A 140 -5.00 40.11 -24.09
C LEU A 140 -6.23 39.35 -24.57
N GLN A 141 -7.19 40.03 -25.21
CA GLN A 141 -8.41 39.39 -25.71
C GLN A 141 -8.10 38.34 -26.79
N ASP A 142 -7.26 38.67 -27.78
CA ASP A 142 -6.88 37.74 -28.85
C ASP A 142 -6.22 36.46 -28.31
N LYS A 143 -5.36 36.65 -27.30
CA LYS A 143 -4.64 35.58 -26.59
C LYS A 143 -5.57 34.66 -25.81
N LEU A 144 -6.61 35.23 -25.18
CA LEU A 144 -7.59 34.45 -24.42
C LEU A 144 -8.54 33.70 -25.34
N VAL A 145 -9.02 34.31 -26.43
CA VAL A 145 -9.84 33.62 -27.44
C VAL A 145 -9.06 32.47 -28.10
N LEU A 146 -7.75 32.62 -28.34
CA LEU A 146 -6.88 31.52 -28.77
C LEU A 146 -6.81 30.37 -27.77
N LEU A 147 -6.72 30.67 -26.47
CA LEU A 147 -6.73 29.65 -25.42
C LEU A 147 -8.09 28.95 -25.33
N ASP A 148 -9.19 29.70 -25.41
CA ASP A 148 -10.55 29.18 -25.31
C ASP A 148 -10.92 28.29 -26.52
N GLU A 149 -10.48 28.64 -27.73
CA GLU A 149 -10.57 27.75 -28.91
C GLU A 149 -9.64 26.52 -28.78
N ALA A 150 -8.43 26.65 -28.20
CA ALA A 150 -7.54 25.51 -27.99
C ALA A 150 -8.12 24.51 -26.99
N VAL A 151 -8.71 24.98 -25.88
CA VAL A 151 -9.43 24.17 -24.90
C VAL A 151 -10.64 23.48 -25.53
N SER A 152 -11.42 24.22 -26.34
CA SER A 152 -12.57 23.67 -27.09
C SER A 152 -12.15 22.63 -28.15
N GLY A 153 -10.90 22.65 -28.60
CA GLY A 153 -10.32 21.66 -29.50
C GLY A 153 -9.93 20.34 -28.83
N HIS A 154 -9.93 20.26 -27.50
CA HIS A 154 -9.58 19.06 -26.70
C HIS A 154 -8.21 18.41 -27.03
N ASP A 155 -7.28 19.16 -27.61
CA ASP A 155 -5.91 18.70 -27.91
C ASP A 155 -4.94 19.24 -26.86
N GLY A 156 -4.48 18.34 -25.98
CA GLY A 156 -3.58 18.69 -24.87
C GLY A 156 -2.23 19.26 -25.31
N ASN A 157 -1.72 18.90 -26.50
CA ASN A 157 -0.47 19.44 -27.04
C ASN A 157 -0.69 20.88 -27.50
N VAL A 158 -1.80 21.17 -28.17
CA VAL A 158 -2.15 22.52 -28.64
C VAL A 158 -2.46 23.44 -27.45
N ILE A 159 -3.23 22.98 -26.46
CA ILE A 159 -3.49 23.73 -25.22
C ILE A 159 -2.16 24.09 -24.54
N THR A 160 -1.25 23.13 -24.38
CA THR A 160 0.06 23.35 -23.75
C THR A 160 0.95 24.31 -24.56
N ALA A 161 0.98 24.19 -25.89
CA ALA A 161 1.71 25.10 -26.76
C ALA A 161 1.22 26.56 -26.67
N VAL A 162 -0.10 26.77 -26.62
CA VAL A 162 -0.70 28.09 -26.38
C VAL A 162 -0.34 28.61 -24.99
N LEU A 163 -0.43 27.77 -23.95
CA LEU A 163 -0.06 28.14 -22.58
C LEU A 163 1.41 28.56 -22.44
N ILE A 164 2.34 27.89 -23.13
CA ILE A 164 3.76 28.29 -23.19
C ILE A 164 3.92 29.69 -23.82
N PHE A 165 3.19 29.98 -24.90
CA PHE A 165 3.18 31.31 -25.51
C PHE A 165 2.59 32.38 -24.58
N LEU A 166 1.51 32.06 -23.85
CA LEU A 166 0.95 32.99 -22.86
C LEU A 166 1.92 33.24 -21.70
N LYS A 167 2.54 32.18 -21.15
CA LYS A 167 3.58 32.26 -20.11
C LYS A 167 4.79 33.09 -20.53
N ARG A 168 5.16 33.08 -21.81
CA ARG A 168 6.26 33.90 -22.37
C ARG A 168 5.87 35.36 -22.62
N THR A 169 4.59 35.67 -22.85
CA THR A 169 4.16 36.98 -23.40
C THR A 169 3.14 37.75 -22.56
N LEU A 170 2.71 37.22 -21.40
CA LEU A 170 1.87 37.91 -20.42
C LEU A 170 2.64 38.13 -19.11
N ARG A 171 2.25 39.16 -18.36
CA ARG A 171 2.66 39.30 -16.95
C ARG A 171 2.03 38.17 -16.14
N ARG A 172 2.76 37.70 -15.13
CA ARG A 172 2.39 36.55 -14.31
C ARG A 172 1.02 36.73 -13.65
N GLU A 173 0.76 37.91 -13.10
CA GLU A 173 -0.46 38.25 -12.36
C GLU A 173 -1.69 38.22 -13.28
N ILE A 174 -1.52 38.66 -14.53
CA ILE A 174 -2.56 38.60 -15.56
C ILE A 174 -2.83 37.14 -15.95
N LEU A 175 -1.77 36.36 -16.22
CA LEU A 175 -1.90 34.96 -16.59
C LEU A 175 -2.57 34.13 -15.49
N PHE A 176 -2.20 34.35 -14.23
CA PHE A 176 -2.75 33.61 -13.09
C PHE A 176 -4.25 33.90 -12.91
N ARG A 177 -4.65 35.17 -12.93
CA ARG A 177 -6.06 35.61 -12.86
C ARG A 177 -6.91 35.03 -14.00
N GLU A 178 -6.40 35.02 -15.22
CA GLU A 178 -7.14 34.50 -16.38
C GLU A 178 -7.22 32.97 -16.43
N LEU A 179 -6.31 32.26 -15.74
CA LEU A 179 -6.34 30.80 -15.60
C LEU A 179 -7.17 30.32 -14.40
N GLU A 180 -7.33 31.12 -13.35
CA GLU A 180 -8.20 30.83 -12.21
C GLU A 180 -9.65 30.49 -12.67
N VAL A 181 -10.14 31.18 -13.70
CA VAL A 181 -11.47 30.92 -14.30
C VAL A 181 -11.46 29.86 -15.41
N ARG A 182 -10.29 29.39 -15.87
CA ARG A 182 -10.12 28.43 -16.98
C ARG A 182 -9.48 27.12 -16.51
N GLN A 183 -10.24 26.36 -15.72
CA GLN A 183 -9.74 25.18 -15.00
C GLN A 183 -9.03 24.14 -15.89
N VAL A 184 -9.52 23.85 -17.11
CA VAL A 184 -8.84 22.93 -18.04
C VAL A 184 -7.44 23.43 -18.41
N ALA A 185 -7.34 24.69 -18.85
CA ALA A 185 -6.06 25.32 -19.19
C ALA A 185 -5.12 25.41 -17.97
N LEU A 186 -5.67 25.69 -16.79
CA LEU A 186 -4.92 25.71 -15.53
C LEU A 186 -4.34 24.34 -15.18
N CYS A 187 -5.12 23.26 -15.30
CA CYS A 187 -4.65 21.90 -15.10
C CYS A 187 -3.51 21.54 -16.07
N HIS A 188 -3.63 21.90 -17.36
CA HIS A 188 -2.57 21.71 -18.34
C HIS A 188 -1.29 22.48 -17.97
N LEU A 189 -1.40 23.74 -17.51
CA LEU A 189 -0.23 24.50 -17.10
C LEU A 189 0.43 23.90 -15.84
N ILE A 190 -0.35 23.51 -14.83
CA ILE A 190 0.18 22.88 -13.62
C ILE A 190 0.90 21.56 -13.94
N HIS A 191 0.34 20.74 -14.85
CA HIS A 191 1.02 19.52 -15.29
C HIS A 191 2.32 19.84 -16.03
N PHE A 192 2.29 20.74 -17.03
CA PHE A 192 3.49 21.17 -17.76
C PHE A 192 4.60 21.66 -16.82
N LEU A 193 4.29 22.50 -15.83
CA LEU A 193 5.27 23.03 -14.87
C LEU A 193 5.85 21.96 -13.95
N ARG A 194 5.11 20.87 -13.68
CA ARG A 194 5.61 19.71 -12.92
C ARG A 194 6.59 18.91 -13.76
N GLU A 195 6.23 18.57 -15.00
CA GLU A 195 7.07 17.78 -15.91
C GLU A 195 8.37 18.52 -16.29
N THR A 196 8.32 19.85 -16.48
CA THR A 196 9.51 20.66 -16.80
C THR A 196 10.33 21.10 -15.57
N GLY A 197 9.89 20.77 -14.36
CA GLY A 197 10.60 21.13 -13.13
C GLY A 197 10.61 22.63 -12.80
N GLU A 198 9.67 23.42 -13.34
CA GLU A 198 9.58 24.88 -13.11
C GLU A 198 9.01 25.25 -11.72
N GLN A 199 9.61 24.69 -10.66
CA GLN A 199 9.11 24.71 -9.28
C GLN A 199 8.79 26.12 -8.75
N LYS A 200 9.66 27.11 -9.00
CA LYS A 200 9.42 28.50 -8.55
C LYS A 200 8.11 29.05 -9.12
N PHE A 201 7.86 28.84 -10.41
CA PHE A 201 6.66 29.33 -11.08
C PHE A 201 5.42 28.55 -10.64
N LEU A 202 5.54 27.22 -10.44
CA LEU A 202 4.48 26.38 -9.90
C LEU A 202 4.06 26.80 -8.49
N LEU A 203 5.01 27.02 -7.58
CA LEU A 203 4.72 27.45 -6.21
C LEU A 203 4.08 28.84 -6.18
N ASP A 204 4.54 29.76 -7.03
CA ASP A 204 3.94 31.10 -7.13
C ASP A 204 2.48 31.03 -7.66
N LEU A 205 2.19 30.13 -8.61
CA LEU A 205 0.84 29.85 -9.11
C LEU A 205 -0.05 29.23 -8.02
N LEU A 206 0.43 28.23 -7.30
CA LEU A 206 -0.32 27.57 -6.23
C LEU A 206 -0.64 28.54 -5.08
N ARG A 207 0.29 29.44 -4.72
CA ARG A 207 0.05 30.52 -3.74
C ARG A 207 -1.04 31.49 -4.22
N PHE A 208 -1.02 31.90 -5.50
CA PHE A 208 -2.03 32.79 -6.05
C PHE A 208 -3.44 32.17 -5.98
N LEU A 209 -3.54 30.85 -6.22
CA LEU A 209 -4.79 30.10 -6.20
C LEU A 209 -5.25 29.67 -4.79
N ASP A 210 -4.58 30.14 -3.73
CA ASP A 210 -4.82 29.72 -2.34
C ASP A 210 -4.69 28.19 -2.11
N ARG A 211 -3.92 27.49 -2.96
CA ARG A 211 -3.67 26.04 -2.89
C ARG A 211 -2.51 25.75 -1.92
N THR A 212 -2.68 26.24 -0.69
CA THR A 212 -1.68 26.22 0.40
C THR A 212 -1.24 24.80 0.77
N GLU A 213 -2.14 23.82 0.78
CA GLU A 213 -1.83 22.40 1.01
C GLU A 213 -0.81 21.84 0.00
N GLU A 214 -0.89 22.20 -1.28
CA GLU A 214 0.06 21.72 -2.30
C GLU A 214 1.42 22.42 -2.20
N VAL A 215 1.44 23.68 -1.76
CA VAL A 215 2.66 24.41 -1.40
C VAL A 215 3.33 23.78 -0.17
N ALA A 216 2.53 23.37 0.82
CA ALA A 216 2.99 22.66 2.00
C ALA A 216 3.52 21.26 1.65
N LEU A 217 2.79 20.49 0.81
CA LEU A 217 3.21 19.18 0.33
C LEU A 217 4.52 19.23 -0.47
N SER A 218 4.71 20.26 -1.28
CA SER A 218 5.97 20.47 -2.00
C SER A 218 7.14 20.72 -1.05
N GLN A 219 6.94 21.48 0.03
CA GLN A 219 7.97 21.70 1.05
C GLN A 219 8.23 20.42 1.85
N TYR A 220 7.19 19.73 2.30
CA TYR A 220 7.32 18.48 3.04
C TYR A 220 8.13 17.43 2.27
N ARG A 221 7.98 17.33 0.95
CA ARG A 221 8.74 16.38 0.11
C ARG A 221 10.27 16.56 0.15
N GLU A 222 10.78 17.73 0.52
CA GLU A 222 12.22 17.96 0.63
C GLU A 222 12.90 17.06 1.68
N HIS A 223 12.16 16.48 2.64
CA HIS A 223 12.72 15.51 3.59
C HIS A 223 13.38 14.31 2.90
N LEU A 224 12.91 13.93 1.69
CA LEU A 224 13.48 12.85 0.88
C LEU A 224 14.92 13.14 0.45
N ASN A 225 15.26 14.42 0.25
CA ASN A 225 16.58 14.88 -0.17
C ASN A 225 17.57 15.00 0.99
N ILE A 226 17.10 14.99 2.24
CA ILE A 226 17.94 15.16 3.44
C ILE A 226 18.51 13.79 3.87
N GLN A 227 19.80 13.56 3.64
CA GLN A 227 20.47 12.28 3.97
C GLN A 227 20.74 12.09 5.47
N ASP A 228 21.03 13.18 6.18
CA ASP A 228 21.31 13.18 7.62
C ASP A 228 20.01 13.03 8.42
N VAL A 229 19.95 12.02 9.29
CA VAL A 229 18.71 11.63 9.97
C VAL A 229 18.25 12.63 11.04
N GLU A 230 19.18 13.31 11.71
CA GLU A 230 18.86 14.34 12.72
C GLU A 230 18.39 15.62 12.04
N LYS A 231 19.04 16.02 10.95
CA LYS A 231 18.56 17.13 10.11
C LYS A 231 17.19 16.82 9.50
N ARG A 232 16.95 15.56 9.08
CA ARG A 232 15.63 15.11 8.60
C ARG A 232 14.59 15.18 9.71
N ARG A 233 14.91 14.77 10.95
CA ARG A 233 14.04 14.90 12.13
C ARG A 233 13.67 16.37 12.39
N GLU A 234 14.63 17.27 12.48
CA GLU A 234 14.35 18.70 12.71
C GLU A 234 13.58 19.33 11.53
N PHE A 235 13.83 18.90 10.30
CA PHE A 235 13.06 19.35 9.13
C PHE A 235 11.59 18.89 9.21
N LEU A 236 11.33 17.63 9.56
CA LEU A 236 9.98 17.11 9.78
C LEU A 236 9.27 17.85 10.92
N LYS A 237 9.99 18.23 11.96
CA LYS A 237 9.48 19.07 13.06
C LYS A 237 9.00 20.43 12.56
N GLY A 238 9.79 21.08 11.71
CA GLY A 238 9.39 22.31 11.04
C GLY A 238 8.16 22.15 10.15
N CYS A 239 8.00 20.98 9.51
CA CYS A 239 6.85 20.68 8.66
C CYS A 239 5.51 20.61 9.41
N ILE A 240 5.49 20.40 10.73
CA ILE A 240 4.26 20.39 11.55
C ILE A 240 3.58 21.77 11.55
N GLY A 241 4.35 22.86 11.39
CA GLY A 241 3.85 24.23 11.30
C GLY A 241 3.39 24.68 9.91
N LEU A 242 3.41 23.80 8.91
CA LEU A 242 2.95 24.12 7.56
C LEU A 242 1.41 24.13 7.47
N PRO A 243 0.80 24.87 6.52
CA PRO A 243 -0.66 24.98 6.38
C PRO A 243 -1.27 23.74 5.73
N PHE A 244 -1.25 22.64 6.47
CA PHE A 244 -1.88 21.37 6.15
C PHE A 244 -3.26 21.23 6.82
N SER A 245 -4.07 20.30 6.32
CA SER A 245 -5.27 19.86 7.03
C SER A 245 -4.90 19.22 8.38
N ALA A 246 -5.82 19.22 9.35
CA ALA A 246 -5.55 18.62 10.66
C ALA A 246 -5.23 17.10 10.59
N GLU A 247 -5.76 16.40 9.59
CA GLU A 247 -5.45 14.99 9.31
C GLU A 247 -4.03 14.84 8.78
N ASP A 248 -3.64 15.64 7.77
CA ASP A 248 -2.29 15.62 7.19
C ASP A 248 -1.21 16.04 8.22
N THR A 249 -1.48 17.07 9.04
CA THR A 249 -0.59 17.47 10.16
C THR A 249 -0.40 16.34 11.17
N SER A 250 -1.45 15.54 11.44
CA SER A 250 -1.31 14.38 12.34
C SER A 250 -0.39 13.29 11.76
N HIS A 251 -0.42 13.07 10.44
CA HIS A 251 0.50 12.15 9.76
C HIS A 251 1.96 12.63 9.77
N ILE A 252 2.19 13.95 9.67
CA ILE A 252 3.53 14.55 9.76
C ILE A 252 4.06 14.45 11.21
N GLN A 253 3.20 14.69 12.20
CA GLN A 253 3.52 14.49 13.61
C GLN A 253 3.89 13.03 13.90
N ASP A 254 3.11 12.06 13.40
CA ASP A 254 3.42 10.64 13.53
C ASP A 254 4.75 10.28 12.85
N HIS A 255 5.05 10.83 11.67
CA HIS A 255 6.33 10.62 10.99
C HIS A 255 7.52 11.19 11.78
N TYR A 256 7.41 12.42 12.30
CA TYR A 256 8.41 13.02 13.19
C TYR A 256 8.65 12.13 14.42
N THR A 257 7.58 11.76 15.13
CA THR A 257 7.64 10.98 16.37
C THR A 257 8.18 9.56 16.12
N LEU A 258 7.89 8.96 14.96
CA LEU A 258 8.48 7.67 14.58
C LEU A 258 9.99 7.79 14.32
N LEU A 259 10.44 8.82 13.60
CA LEU A 259 11.86 8.98 13.28
C LEU A 259 12.70 9.31 14.53
N GLU A 260 12.22 10.23 15.38
CA GLU A 260 12.81 10.55 16.68
C GLU A 260 13.00 9.29 17.54
N ARG A 261 11.98 8.42 17.56
CA ARG A 261 11.98 7.16 18.29
C ARG A 261 12.93 6.12 17.68
N GLN A 262 12.99 6.02 16.35
CA GLN A 262 13.93 5.14 15.64
C GLN A 262 15.39 5.54 15.90
N ILE A 263 15.70 6.85 15.97
CA ILE A 263 17.03 7.37 16.30
C ILE A 263 17.48 6.86 17.68
N ILE A 264 16.63 6.99 18.70
CA ILE A 264 16.94 6.57 20.06
C ILE A 264 17.18 5.06 20.14
N ILE A 265 16.29 4.26 19.53
CA ILE A 265 16.41 2.79 19.53
C ILE A 265 17.65 2.34 18.75
N GLU A 266 17.91 2.90 17.56
CA GLU A 266 19.08 2.54 16.74
C GLU A 266 20.40 2.85 17.45
N ALA A 267 20.51 4.00 18.13
CA ALA A 267 21.70 4.38 18.86
C ALA A 267 21.99 3.40 20.03
N ASN A 268 20.96 3.06 20.80
CA ASN A 268 21.05 2.09 21.90
C ASN A 268 21.40 0.69 21.40
N ASP A 269 20.69 0.19 20.40
CA ASP A 269 20.85 -1.17 19.90
C ASP A 269 22.19 -1.39 19.22
N ARG A 270 22.70 -0.38 18.50
CA ARG A 270 24.05 -0.40 17.93
C ARG A 270 25.11 -0.47 19.02
N HIS A 271 24.94 0.25 20.13
CA HIS A 271 25.85 0.16 21.27
C HIS A 271 25.84 -1.25 21.88
N LEU A 272 24.66 -1.80 22.16
CA LEU A 272 24.48 -3.15 22.71
C LEU A 272 25.03 -4.26 21.80
N GLU A 273 24.89 -4.11 20.48
CA GLU A 273 25.43 -5.02 19.47
C GLU A 273 26.96 -4.96 19.41
N MET A 274 27.55 -3.77 19.32
CA MET A 274 29.01 -3.59 19.32
C MET A 274 29.67 -4.06 20.63
N ALA A 275 29.00 -3.86 21.77
CA ALA A 275 29.46 -4.32 23.07
C ALA A 275 29.24 -5.83 23.30
N GLY A 276 28.53 -6.53 22.41
CA GLY A 276 28.20 -7.95 22.56
C GLY A 276 27.25 -8.26 23.74
N GLN A 277 26.56 -7.24 24.27
CA GLN A 277 25.77 -7.33 25.51
C GLN A 277 24.36 -7.90 25.33
N SER A 278 23.92 -8.09 24.08
CA SER A 278 22.62 -8.70 23.76
C SER A 278 22.81 -10.13 23.23
N GLU A 279 22.40 -11.12 24.01
CA GLU A 279 22.32 -12.51 23.54
C GLU A 279 21.43 -12.66 22.31
N LEU A 280 20.40 -11.83 22.20
CA LEU A 280 19.43 -11.88 21.13
C LEU A 280 20.01 -11.34 19.82
N PHE A 281 20.80 -10.26 19.85
CA PHE A 281 21.59 -9.82 18.68
C PHE A 281 22.69 -10.84 18.34
N ARG A 282 23.34 -11.47 19.32
CA ARG A 282 24.33 -12.53 19.04
C ARG A 282 23.72 -13.75 18.35
N LYS A 283 22.50 -14.14 18.73
CA LYS A 283 21.77 -15.27 18.13
C LYS A 283 21.08 -14.91 16.80
N TYR A 284 20.64 -13.66 16.66
CA TYR A 284 19.98 -13.12 15.48
C TYR A 284 20.53 -11.71 15.18
N PRO A 285 21.67 -11.60 14.47
CA PRO A 285 22.31 -10.32 14.18
C PRO A 285 21.38 -9.35 13.44
N ARG A 286 21.48 -8.05 13.75
CA ARG A 286 20.69 -7.03 13.06
C ARG A 286 21.17 -6.92 11.62
N LYS A 287 20.23 -6.99 10.67
CA LYS A 287 20.55 -7.02 9.23
C LYS A 287 20.63 -5.64 8.58
N ALA A 288 19.94 -4.67 9.15
CA ALA A 288 19.81 -3.31 8.63
C ALA A 288 19.44 -2.37 9.79
N SER A 289 19.64 -1.07 9.57
CA SER A 289 19.16 -0.04 10.49
C SER A 289 17.64 0.12 10.41
N ILE A 290 17.02 0.51 11.52
CA ILE A 290 15.58 0.81 11.58
C ILE A 290 15.21 2.24 11.16
N LEU A 291 16.20 3.10 10.89
CA LEU A 291 15.97 4.51 10.56
C LEU A 291 15.20 4.66 9.23
N ASN A 292 14.19 5.53 9.24
CA ASN A 292 13.27 5.78 8.12
C ASN A 292 12.42 4.56 7.68
N MET A 293 12.38 3.48 8.48
CA MET A 293 11.54 2.33 8.17
C MET A 293 10.06 2.62 8.46
N PRO A 294 9.11 1.98 7.74
CA PRO A 294 7.69 2.10 8.06
C PRO A 294 7.34 1.64 9.48
N LEU A 295 6.31 2.23 10.09
CA LEU A 295 5.85 1.90 11.44
C LEU A 295 5.65 0.39 11.67
N VAL A 296 5.10 -0.34 10.68
CA VAL A 296 4.90 -1.79 10.78
C VAL A 296 6.22 -2.58 10.85
N THR A 297 7.26 -2.09 10.18
CA THR A 297 8.62 -2.67 10.22
C THR A 297 9.28 -2.37 11.56
N THR A 298 9.13 -1.15 12.09
CA THR A 298 9.60 -0.80 13.44
C THR A 298 8.86 -1.61 14.51
N LEU A 299 7.54 -1.80 14.38
CA LEU A 299 6.78 -2.67 15.28
C LEU A 299 7.25 -4.12 15.20
N PHE A 300 7.49 -4.67 14.00
CA PHE A 300 8.05 -6.01 13.86
C PHE A 300 9.41 -6.11 14.55
N TYR A 301 10.30 -5.15 14.33
CA TYR A 301 11.62 -5.09 14.93
C TYR A 301 11.53 -5.09 16.47
N SER A 302 10.69 -4.22 17.03
CA SER A 302 10.41 -4.19 18.47
C SER A 302 9.80 -5.49 18.99
N CYS A 303 8.87 -6.11 18.27
CA CYS A 303 8.31 -7.41 18.66
C CYS A 303 9.31 -8.57 18.53
N PHE A 304 10.38 -8.40 17.76
CA PHE A 304 11.44 -9.39 17.61
C PHE A 304 12.48 -9.19 18.72
N TYR A 305 13.08 -8.00 18.82
CA TYR A 305 14.22 -7.74 19.70
C TYR A 305 13.86 -7.27 21.11
N HIS A 306 12.72 -6.58 21.27
CA HIS A 306 12.38 -5.81 22.48
C HIS A 306 11.03 -6.18 23.09
N TYR A 307 10.56 -7.41 22.83
CA TYR A 307 9.19 -7.82 23.12
C TYR A 307 8.80 -7.73 24.60
N THR A 308 9.74 -8.03 25.49
CA THR A 308 9.56 -8.06 26.94
C THR A 308 9.92 -6.73 27.61
N GLU A 309 10.25 -5.68 26.84
CA GLU A 309 10.57 -4.37 27.43
C GLU A 309 9.34 -3.69 28.03
N ALA A 310 9.57 -3.06 29.19
CA ALA A 310 8.57 -2.29 29.91
C ALA A 310 7.98 -1.16 29.04
N GLU A 311 6.71 -0.85 29.24
CA GLU A 311 5.98 0.16 28.43
C GLU A 311 6.60 1.57 28.53
N GLY A 312 7.43 1.86 29.52
CA GLY A 312 8.19 3.13 29.56
C GLY A 312 9.25 3.28 28.46
N MET A 313 9.67 2.17 27.82
CA MET A 313 10.75 2.17 26.83
C MET A 313 10.25 2.51 25.43
N PHE A 314 11.03 3.32 24.70
CA PHE A 314 10.76 3.63 23.30
C PHE A 314 10.77 2.38 22.40
N SER A 315 11.60 1.39 22.69
CA SER A 315 11.68 0.13 21.96
C SER A 315 10.52 -0.85 22.26
N SER A 316 9.70 -0.62 23.30
CA SER A 316 8.61 -1.51 23.69
C SER A 316 7.45 -1.55 22.66
N PRO A 317 7.02 -2.74 22.18
CA PRO A 317 5.87 -2.88 21.29
C PRO A 317 4.55 -2.33 21.83
N THR A 318 4.31 -2.49 23.14
CA THR A 318 3.08 -2.02 23.79
C THR A 318 3.01 -0.49 23.77
N ASN A 319 4.16 0.18 23.94
CA ASN A 319 4.24 1.62 23.82
C ASN A 319 4.04 2.06 22.36
N LEU A 320 4.70 1.43 21.38
CA LEU A 320 4.46 1.69 19.95
C LEU A 320 2.96 1.60 19.59
N LYS A 321 2.30 0.54 20.06
CA LYS A 321 0.86 0.32 19.85
C LYS A 321 0.02 1.48 20.39
N LYS A 322 0.34 1.97 21.60
CA LYS A 322 -0.38 3.08 22.25
C LYS A 322 -0.10 4.42 21.57
N THR A 323 1.17 4.77 21.32
CA THR A 323 1.56 6.03 20.68
C THR A 323 0.90 6.19 19.31
N PHE A 324 1.04 5.20 18.43
CA PHE A 324 0.56 5.25 17.06
C PHE A 324 -0.83 4.61 16.85
N LYS A 325 -1.56 4.37 17.96
CA LYS A 325 -2.94 3.85 17.96
C LYS A 325 -3.13 2.59 17.09
N ILE A 326 -2.13 1.71 17.07
CA ILE A 326 -2.06 0.57 16.14
C ILE A 326 -3.21 -0.41 16.42
N PRO A 327 -4.06 -0.73 15.42
CA PRO A 327 -5.20 -1.62 15.61
C PRO A 327 -4.81 -3.01 16.15
N ASP A 328 -5.62 -3.55 17.06
CA ASP A 328 -5.39 -4.87 17.68
C ASP A 328 -5.08 -5.97 16.68
N LYS A 329 -5.79 -6.00 15.54
CA LYS A 329 -5.59 -6.99 14.47
C LYS A 329 -4.19 -6.89 13.85
N GLN A 330 -3.71 -5.67 13.59
CA GLN A 330 -2.38 -5.43 13.04
C GLN A 330 -1.30 -5.72 14.08
N TYR A 331 -1.49 -5.27 15.34
CA TYR A 331 -0.56 -5.54 16.43
C TYR A 331 -0.37 -7.05 16.66
N VAL A 332 -1.46 -7.81 16.81
CA VAL A 332 -1.39 -9.26 17.03
C VAL A 332 -0.76 -9.97 15.83
N LEU A 333 -1.09 -9.57 14.60
CA LEU A 333 -0.47 -10.15 13.39
C LEU A 333 1.05 -9.94 13.37
N THR A 334 1.51 -8.71 13.61
CA THR A 334 2.94 -8.35 13.60
C THR A 334 3.70 -9.01 14.75
N ALA A 335 3.15 -8.97 15.97
CA ALA A 335 3.75 -9.60 17.14
C ALA A 335 3.83 -11.12 17.00
N LEU A 336 2.76 -11.78 16.55
CA LEU A 336 2.73 -13.22 16.30
C LEU A 336 3.78 -13.63 15.27
N ALA A 337 3.89 -12.89 14.15
CA ALA A 337 4.90 -13.18 13.13
C ALA A 337 6.34 -13.05 13.67
N ALA A 338 6.61 -12.09 14.54
CA ALA A 338 7.92 -11.92 15.17
C ALA A 338 8.24 -13.02 16.18
N ARG A 339 7.32 -13.31 17.12
CA ARG A 339 7.54 -14.35 18.15
C ARG A 339 7.58 -15.76 17.55
N ALA A 340 6.78 -16.03 16.50
CA ALA A 340 6.81 -17.30 15.78
C ALA A 340 8.14 -17.51 15.05
N LYS A 341 8.73 -16.47 14.42
CA LYS A 341 10.07 -16.55 13.80
C LYS A 341 11.17 -16.88 14.82
N LEU A 342 11.03 -16.43 16.06
CA LEU A 342 11.90 -16.77 17.18
C LEU A 342 11.60 -18.13 17.83
N ARG A 343 10.53 -18.82 17.38
CA ARG A 343 9.97 -20.03 18.01
C ARG A 343 9.64 -19.85 19.50
N ALA A 344 9.31 -18.63 19.90
CA ALA A 344 9.00 -18.26 21.27
C ALA A 344 7.53 -18.62 21.61
N TRP A 345 7.21 -19.91 21.68
CA TRP A 345 5.83 -20.38 21.79
C TRP A 345 5.11 -19.94 23.09
N GLY A 346 5.85 -19.75 24.18
CA GLY A 346 5.30 -19.17 25.42
C GLY A 346 4.86 -17.71 25.25
N ASP A 347 5.59 -16.91 24.45
CA ASP A 347 5.21 -15.53 24.14
C ASP A 347 4.00 -15.47 23.20
N VAL A 348 3.89 -16.43 22.28
CA VAL A 348 2.71 -16.62 21.42
C VAL A 348 1.48 -16.94 22.27
N ASP A 349 1.62 -17.83 23.25
CA ASP A 349 0.54 -18.17 24.18
C ASP A 349 0.11 -16.96 25.02
N ALA A 350 1.08 -16.24 25.59
CA ALA A 350 0.82 -15.02 26.35
C ALA A 350 0.18 -13.91 25.50
N LEU A 351 0.60 -13.74 24.24
CA LEU A 351 0.03 -12.75 23.30
C LEU A 351 -1.46 -13.00 23.03
N LEU A 352 -1.84 -14.28 22.93
CA LEU A 352 -3.20 -14.70 22.63
C LEU A 352 -4.06 -14.90 23.89
N THR A 353 -3.47 -14.93 25.08
CA THR A 353 -4.16 -15.16 26.35
C THR A 353 -4.56 -13.85 27.02
N THR A 354 -5.87 -13.64 27.13
CA THR A 354 -6.46 -12.52 27.88
C THR A 354 -6.86 -12.97 29.29
N LYS A 355 -6.56 -12.16 30.32
CA LYS A 355 -7.05 -12.37 31.70
C LYS A 355 -8.26 -11.48 31.94
N ASN A 356 -9.33 -12.03 32.52
CA ASN A 356 -10.43 -11.23 33.05
C ASN A 356 -10.11 -10.74 34.48
N TRP A 357 -10.94 -9.84 35.00
CA TRP A 357 -10.75 -9.24 36.33
C TRP A 357 -10.82 -10.24 37.50
N LEU A 358 -11.42 -11.42 37.29
CA LEU A 358 -11.49 -12.53 38.24
C LEU A 358 -10.32 -13.52 38.09
N GLY A 359 -9.33 -13.21 37.25
CA GLY A 359 -8.13 -14.03 37.03
C GLY A 359 -8.30 -15.19 36.05
N TYR A 360 -9.51 -15.46 35.54
CA TYR A 360 -9.70 -16.48 34.50
C TYR A 360 -9.05 -16.05 33.19
N THR A 361 -8.36 -16.99 32.55
CA THR A 361 -7.74 -16.83 31.23
C THR A 361 -8.67 -17.29 30.12
N LYS A 362 -8.69 -16.55 29.00
CA LYS A 362 -9.30 -16.99 27.74
C LYS A 362 -8.39 -16.62 26.57
N LYS A 363 -8.14 -17.58 25.67
CA LYS A 363 -7.45 -17.34 24.40
C LYS A 363 -8.35 -16.57 23.43
N LYS A 364 -7.82 -15.52 22.78
CA LYS A 364 -8.51 -14.68 21.78
C LYS A 364 -7.54 -14.29 20.67
N ALA A 365 -7.94 -14.47 19.41
CA ALA A 365 -7.18 -14.05 18.23
C ALA A 365 -8.02 -13.11 17.35
N PRO A 366 -7.75 -11.78 17.30
CA PRO A 366 -8.44 -10.84 16.40
C PRO A 366 -8.26 -11.13 14.90
N ILE A 367 -7.31 -12.00 14.55
CA ILE A 367 -7.06 -12.51 13.20
C ILE A 367 -7.75 -13.85 12.91
N GLY A 368 -8.44 -14.45 13.89
CA GLY A 368 -8.98 -15.81 13.83
C GLY A 368 -7.92 -16.88 14.08
N PHE A 369 -8.29 -17.99 14.74
CA PHE A 369 -7.35 -19.06 15.07
C PHE A 369 -6.84 -19.85 13.86
N HIS A 370 -7.60 -19.92 12.76
CA HIS A 370 -7.13 -20.51 11.50
C HIS A 370 -5.84 -19.81 11.01
N ARG A 371 -5.81 -18.48 11.02
CA ARG A 371 -4.63 -17.70 10.60
C ARG A 371 -3.48 -17.79 11.61
N VAL A 372 -3.77 -17.97 12.90
CA VAL A 372 -2.75 -18.29 13.90
C VAL A 372 -2.05 -19.60 13.54
N VAL A 373 -2.82 -20.68 13.31
CA VAL A 373 -2.28 -22.01 12.94
C VAL A 373 -1.39 -21.93 11.70
N GLU A 374 -1.83 -21.25 10.63
CA GLU A 374 -1.03 -21.06 9.41
C GLU A 374 0.29 -20.33 9.65
N ILE A 375 0.30 -19.29 10.50
CA ILE A 375 1.51 -18.53 10.82
C ILE A 375 2.47 -19.40 11.66
N LEU A 376 1.95 -20.16 12.61
CA LEU A 376 2.74 -21.06 13.43
C LEU A 376 3.33 -22.21 12.60
N GLN A 377 2.54 -22.84 11.73
CA GLN A 377 3.02 -23.91 10.87
C GLN A 377 4.08 -23.41 9.87
N ARG A 378 3.89 -22.25 9.24
CA ARG A 378 4.90 -21.63 8.35
C ARG A 378 6.20 -21.27 9.08
N ASN A 379 6.20 -21.20 10.41
CA ASN A 379 7.41 -21.01 11.25
C ASN A 379 7.90 -22.31 11.93
N ASN A 380 7.42 -23.48 11.50
CA ASN A 380 7.79 -24.80 12.02
C ASN A 380 7.45 -24.98 13.51
N ALA A 381 6.25 -24.55 13.92
CA ALA A 381 5.72 -24.90 15.24
C ALA A 381 5.53 -26.43 15.37
N PRO A 382 5.91 -27.04 16.51
CA PRO A 382 5.65 -28.45 16.78
C PRO A 382 4.15 -28.78 16.70
N VAL A 383 3.81 -30.01 16.31
CA VAL A 383 2.41 -30.45 16.17
C VAL A 383 1.64 -30.22 17.48
N GLN A 384 2.26 -30.46 18.64
CA GLN A 384 1.63 -30.23 19.96
C GLN A 384 1.16 -28.77 20.12
N VAL A 385 1.97 -27.80 19.71
CA VAL A 385 1.63 -26.37 19.74
C VAL A 385 0.51 -26.07 18.73
N LEU A 386 0.56 -26.66 17.53
CA LEU A 386 -0.51 -26.50 16.54
C LEU A 386 -1.84 -27.06 17.04
N GLN A 387 -1.86 -28.24 17.69
CA GLN A 387 -3.09 -28.86 18.21
C GLN A 387 -3.86 -27.92 19.15
N GLU A 388 -3.17 -27.18 20.02
CA GLU A 388 -3.81 -26.21 20.92
C GLU A 388 -4.63 -25.15 20.17
N TYR A 389 -4.08 -24.59 19.09
CA TYR A 389 -4.75 -23.52 18.34
C TYR A 389 -5.74 -24.04 17.31
N VAL A 390 -5.52 -25.23 16.74
CA VAL A 390 -6.50 -25.88 15.85
C VAL A 390 -7.78 -26.22 16.62
N ARG A 391 -7.68 -26.65 17.89
CA ARG A 391 -8.85 -26.86 18.77
C ARG A 391 -9.71 -25.61 18.98
N LEU A 392 -9.14 -24.42 18.80
CA LEU A 392 -9.83 -23.12 18.96
C LEU A 392 -10.43 -22.57 17.66
N VAL A 393 -10.29 -23.29 16.54
CA VAL A 393 -10.99 -22.95 15.30
C VAL A 393 -12.47 -23.31 15.47
N GLU A 394 -13.32 -22.29 15.43
CA GLU A 394 -14.77 -22.41 15.69
C GLU A 394 -15.47 -23.21 14.58
N ASP A 395 -15.20 -22.88 13.32
CA ASP A 395 -15.73 -23.62 12.17
C ASP A 395 -15.18 -25.05 12.10
N VAL A 396 -16.10 -26.01 12.03
CA VAL A 396 -15.81 -27.44 12.15
C VAL A 396 -15.08 -27.97 10.91
N GLU A 397 -15.47 -27.52 9.72
CA GLU A 397 -14.86 -27.96 8.46
C GLU A 397 -13.43 -27.44 8.35
N THR A 398 -13.23 -26.13 8.58
CA THR A 398 -11.90 -25.51 8.65
C THR A 398 -11.03 -26.17 9.72
N ARG A 399 -11.59 -26.50 10.90
CA ARG A 399 -10.86 -27.22 11.95
C ARG A 399 -10.40 -28.60 11.48
N LEU A 400 -11.28 -29.40 10.87
CA LEU A 400 -10.94 -30.73 10.36
C LEU A 400 -9.92 -30.68 9.23
N ASN A 401 -10.05 -29.70 8.32
CA ASN A 401 -9.13 -29.49 7.20
C ASN A 401 -7.72 -29.12 7.69
N LEU A 402 -7.61 -28.13 8.59
CA LEU A 402 -6.32 -27.74 9.19
C LEU A 402 -5.73 -28.88 10.03
N ALA A 403 -6.54 -29.56 10.84
CA ALA A 403 -6.08 -30.65 11.69
C ALA A 403 -5.54 -31.83 10.86
N THR A 404 -6.22 -32.19 9.76
CA THR A 404 -5.76 -33.24 8.84
C THR A 404 -4.50 -32.81 8.10
N LYS A 405 -4.48 -31.60 7.53
CA LYS A 405 -3.34 -31.06 6.77
C LYS A 405 -2.06 -31.00 7.60
N TYR A 406 -2.18 -30.70 8.90
CA TYR A 406 -1.06 -30.52 9.81
C TYR A 406 -0.88 -31.68 10.82
N LYS A 407 -1.42 -32.87 10.51
CA LYS A 407 -1.25 -34.11 11.30
C LYS A 407 -1.59 -33.95 12.80
N CYS A 408 -2.54 -33.07 13.11
CA CYS A 408 -3.08 -32.87 14.46
C CYS A 408 -4.15 -33.93 14.74
N HIS A 409 -3.73 -35.20 14.73
CA HIS A 409 -4.62 -36.36 14.69
C HIS A 409 -5.63 -36.40 15.86
N ASP A 410 -5.21 -36.03 17.08
CA ASP A 410 -6.12 -35.95 18.23
C ASP A 410 -7.32 -35.05 17.96
N VAL A 411 -7.10 -33.91 17.31
CA VAL A 411 -8.14 -32.90 17.08
C VAL A 411 -9.16 -33.42 16.06
N VAL A 412 -8.73 -34.20 15.08
CA VAL A 412 -9.63 -34.87 14.12
C VAL A 412 -10.45 -35.95 14.81
N ILE A 413 -9.79 -36.84 15.56
CA ILE A 413 -10.41 -37.95 16.29
C ILE A 413 -11.48 -37.44 17.26
N GLU A 414 -11.14 -36.43 18.05
CA GLU A 414 -12.04 -35.82 19.03
C GLU A 414 -13.17 -35.03 18.34
N THR A 415 -12.90 -34.34 17.22
CA THR A 415 -13.97 -33.65 16.47
C THR A 415 -15.00 -34.64 15.90
N TYR A 416 -14.58 -35.77 15.30
CA TYR A 416 -15.54 -36.77 14.81
C TYR A 416 -16.30 -37.48 15.94
N ARG A 417 -15.63 -37.75 17.08
CA ARG A 417 -16.29 -38.24 18.31
C ARG A 417 -17.39 -37.27 18.77
N ASP A 418 -17.11 -35.97 18.82
CA ASP A 418 -18.03 -34.96 19.33
C ASP A 418 -19.19 -34.67 18.37
N LEU A 419 -18.92 -34.73 17.06
CA LEU A 419 -19.96 -34.76 16.02
C LEU A 419 -20.83 -36.03 16.10
N LYS A 420 -20.27 -37.10 16.66
CA LYS A 420 -20.80 -38.48 16.71
C LYS A 420 -20.90 -39.11 15.31
N ASP A 421 -19.93 -38.82 14.47
CA ASP A 421 -19.82 -39.33 13.10
C ASP A 421 -18.94 -40.60 13.10
N ARG A 422 -19.60 -41.77 13.09
CA ARG A 422 -18.90 -43.05 13.09
C ARG A 422 -18.23 -43.34 11.75
N VAL A 423 -18.84 -42.87 10.65
CA VAL A 423 -18.41 -43.16 9.28
C VAL A 423 -17.08 -42.47 9.01
N GLN A 424 -17.00 -41.17 9.29
CA GLN A 424 -15.77 -40.40 9.09
C GLN A 424 -14.68 -40.79 10.09
N LEU A 425 -15.01 -41.10 11.34
CA LEU A 425 -14.03 -41.61 12.31
C LEU A 425 -13.42 -42.96 11.85
N THR A 426 -14.25 -43.86 11.29
CA THR A 426 -13.79 -45.14 10.74
C THR A 426 -12.93 -44.93 9.49
N ALA A 427 -13.34 -44.03 8.58
CA ALA A 427 -12.54 -43.68 7.40
C ALA A 427 -11.20 -43.01 7.76
N TYR A 428 -11.18 -42.19 8.82
CA TYR A 428 -9.96 -41.55 9.32
C TYR A 428 -8.97 -42.53 9.94
N LYS A 429 -9.44 -43.69 10.44
CA LYS A 429 -8.57 -44.78 10.90
C LYS A 429 -7.57 -45.23 9.83
N CYS A 430 -7.96 -45.17 8.55
CA CYS A 430 -7.08 -45.52 7.43
C CYS A 430 -6.04 -44.44 7.08
N LYS A 431 -6.06 -43.27 7.75
CA LYS A 431 -5.14 -42.14 7.54
C LYS A 431 -4.10 -41.96 8.66
N VAL A 432 -4.15 -42.79 9.71
CA VAL A 432 -3.15 -42.84 10.78
C VAL A 432 -2.24 -44.06 10.60
N GLU A 433 -1.06 -44.03 11.20
CA GLU A 433 -0.09 -45.13 11.10
C GLU A 433 -0.61 -46.38 11.83
N ARG A 434 -0.35 -47.57 11.28
CA ARG A 434 -0.81 -48.82 11.88
C ARG A 434 -0.05 -49.12 13.17
N GLY A 435 -0.78 -49.46 14.24
CA GLY A 435 -0.21 -49.66 15.57
C GLY A 435 0.20 -48.35 16.27
N SER A 436 -0.24 -47.20 15.78
CA SER A 436 -0.04 -45.91 16.46
C SER A 436 -1.05 -45.71 17.59
N ALA A 437 -0.70 -44.85 18.56
CA ALA A 437 -1.59 -44.50 19.67
C ALA A 437 -2.89 -43.85 19.17
N GLU A 438 -2.85 -43.18 18.02
CA GLU A 438 -4.00 -42.63 17.31
C GLU A 438 -4.94 -43.74 16.80
N GLU A 439 -4.41 -44.83 16.22
CA GLU A 439 -5.22 -45.98 15.79
C GLU A 439 -5.91 -46.65 17.00
N GLU A 440 -5.18 -46.85 18.10
CA GLU A 440 -5.70 -47.40 19.35
C GLU A 440 -6.80 -46.50 19.95
N LYS A 441 -6.57 -45.18 19.98
CA LYS A 441 -7.56 -44.19 20.44
C LYS A 441 -8.82 -44.21 19.59
N ILE A 442 -8.71 -44.31 18.26
CA ILE A 442 -9.86 -44.48 17.36
C ILE A 442 -10.61 -45.79 17.67
N GLN A 443 -9.88 -46.91 17.81
CA GLN A 443 -10.48 -48.21 18.08
C GLN A 443 -11.23 -48.25 19.42
N SER A 444 -10.66 -47.63 20.47
CA SER A 444 -11.26 -47.47 21.80
C SER A 444 -12.53 -46.62 21.77
N ILE A 445 -12.55 -45.53 20.99
CA ILE A 445 -13.74 -44.70 20.81
C ILE A 445 -14.83 -45.46 20.02
N LEU A 446 -14.46 -46.17 18.96
CA LEU A 446 -15.41 -46.94 18.14
C LEU A 446 -16.04 -48.15 18.85
N SER A 447 -15.35 -48.73 19.84
CA SER A 447 -15.88 -49.82 20.67
C SER A 447 -16.70 -49.34 21.88
N ASN A 448 -16.68 -48.05 22.20
CA ASN A 448 -17.39 -47.50 23.35
C ASN A 448 -18.92 -47.49 23.14
N MET A 449 -19.60 -48.44 23.78
CA MET A 449 -21.06 -48.62 23.72
C MET A 449 -21.88 -47.45 24.31
N GLN A 450 -21.27 -46.53 25.05
CA GLN A 450 -21.96 -45.35 25.60
C GLN A 450 -22.17 -44.24 24.55
N ILE A 451 -21.43 -44.28 23.43
CA ILE A 451 -21.53 -43.25 22.38
C ILE A 451 -22.73 -43.55 21.47
N ARG A 452 -23.75 -42.70 21.55
CA ARG A 452 -24.92 -42.71 20.64
C ARG A 452 -24.56 -42.03 19.31
N TRP A 453 -23.99 -42.80 18.39
CA TRP A 453 -23.65 -42.39 17.02
C TRP A 453 -24.86 -41.79 16.26
N LYS A 454 -24.62 -40.81 15.39
CA LYS A 454 -25.65 -40.08 14.61
C LYS A 454 -25.96 -40.69 13.22
N ASN A 455 -25.39 -41.86 12.92
CA ASN A 455 -25.51 -42.59 11.65
C ASN A 455 -26.94 -42.62 11.09
#